data_AF-D3HNF1-F1
#
_entry.id   AF-D3HNF1-F1
#
_cell.length_a   1.000
_cell.length_b   1.000
_cell.length_c   1.000
_cell.angle_alpha   90.00
_cell.angle_beta   90.00
_cell.angle_gamma   90.00
#
_symmetry.space_group_name_H-M   'P 1'
#
loop_
_entity.id
_entity.type
_entity.pdbx_description
1 polymer ?
#
loop_
_entity_poly.entity_id
_entity_poly.type
_entity_poly.pdbx_seq_one_letter_code
_entity_poly.pdbx_strand_id
1 'polypeptide(L)'
;MDLLRSAMPNLSQTFKESFINYLNNPHSAKSKDKVVRSAFAIYEDAVTHNGLEPNKYIFHMYEITNQAIQGIKIKPELAKTLDDFIRTLSYSDLKQESQAFHVLNICYNLMSPKKSCLRDIIKNFLILQDKLRREDFIVTNRNFYGSFFLNNKDVSNVRGKKSVIDNLTMSVCNEVFKVSKASGEKFFPVSLDRKQKIQHIDRHIDWLSEKECGHILHNLLQTINPILSAQGNSDDIRDHAEYMTNSGKRSALMIHSFNDKWFFTFLAKIVKTIKEVLGIKTSAEHLLESSVDEAEKVGVTLK
;
A
#
# COMPACT_ATOMS: atom_id res chain seq x y z
N MET A 1 -17.88 -47.29 0.96
CA MET A 1 -17.84 -46.32 2.07
C MET A 1 -17.98 -44.93 1.48
N ASP A 2 -19.18 -44.67 0.95
CA ASP A 2 -19.60 -43.37 0.45
C ASP A 2 -20.63 -42.84 1.43
N LEU A 3 -20.20 -42.00 2.37
CA LEU A 3 -21.03 -41.15 3.23
C LEU A 3 -20.06 -40.41 4.17
N LEU A 4 -19.59 -39.24 3.71
CA LEU A 4 -19.05 -38.10 4.50
C LEU A 4 -18.33 -37.05 3.62
N ARG A 5 -18.54 -37.03 2.29
CA ARG A 5 -18.50 -35.78 1.52
C ARG A 5 -19.88 -35.13 1.59
N SER A 6 -20.29 -34.68 2.78
CA SER A 6 -21.40 -33.72 2.85
C SER A 6 -20.93 -32.45 2.13
N ALA A 7 -21.67 -32.03 1.12
CA ALA A 7 -21.43 -30.83 0.35
C ALA A 7 -21.24 -29.62 1.27
N MET A 8 -19.99 -29.27 1.60
CA MET A 8 -19.71 -27.90 2.01
C MET A 8 -19.99 -27.03 0.79
N PRO A 9 -20.83 -25.99 0.91
CA PRO A 9 -20.94 -24.99 -0.14
C PRO A 9 -19.53 -24.48 -0.45
N ASN A 10 -19.19 -24.33 -1.73
CA ASN A 10 -17.98 -23.62 -2.11
C ASN A 10 -18.05 -22.22 -1.46
N LEU A 11 -17.27 -22.00 -0.40
CA LEU A 11 -17.30 -20.76 0.39
C LEU A 11 -17.10 -19.53 -0.48
N SER A 12 -16.25 -19.65 -1.51
CA SER A 12 -16.03 -18.61 -2.51
C SER A 12 -17.33 -18.26 -3.26
N GLN A 13 -18.09 -19.26 -3.70
CA GLN A 13 -19.36 -19.07 -4.40
C GLN A 13 -20.44 -18.50 -3.49
N THR A 14 -20.59 -19.03 -2.27
CA THR A 14 -21.57 -18.52 -1.29
C THR A 14 -21.29 -17.08 -0.90
N PHE A 15 -20.01 -16.73 -0.71
CA PHE A 15 -19.60 -15.36 -0.47
C PHE A 15 -19.87 -14.49 -1.69
N LYS A 16 -19.52 -14.92 -2.91
CA LYS A 16 -19.78 -14.20 -4.16
C LYS A 16 -21.25 -13.82 -4.31
N GLU A 17 -22.16 -14.77 -4.13
CA GLU A 17 -23.60 -14.54 -4.24
C GLU A 17 -24.12 -13.56 -3.18
N SER A 18 -23.69 -13.75 -1.93
CA SER A 18 -24.05 -12.87 -0.83
C SER A 18 -23.52 -11.44 -1.05
N PHE A 19 -22.31 -11.34 -1.58
CA PHE A 19 -21.64 -10.08 -1.86
C PHE A 19 -22.30 -9.35 -3.03
N ILE A 20 -22.62 -10.02 -4.14
CA ILE A 20 -23.39 -9.43 -5.25
C ILE A 20 -24.77 -8.97 -4.77
N ASN A 21 -25.45 -9.76 -3.93
CA ASN A 21 -26.75 -9.38 -3.37
C ASN A 21 -26.66 -8.15 -2.45
N TYR A 22 -25.57 -8.02 -1.68
CA TYR A 22 -25.27 -6.80 -0.94
C TYR A 22 -25.03 -5.62 -1.88
N LEU A 23 -24.20 -5.78 -2.91
CA LEU A 23 -23.91 -4.72 -3.88
C LEU A 23 -25.18 -4.22 -4.60
N ASN A 24 -26.12 -5.11 -4.91
CA ASN A 24 -27.39 -4.75 -5.55
C ASN A 24 -28.37 -4.06 -4.59
N ASN A 25 -28.27 -4.32 -3.28
CA ASN A 25 -29.15 -3.72 -2.27
C ASN A 25 -28.41 -3.50 -0.94
N PRO A 26 -27.54 -2.48 -0.86
CA PRO A 26 -26.65 -2.27 0.28
C PRO A 26 -27.37 -1.77 1.54
N HIS A 27 -28.61 -1.29 1.42
CA HIS A 27 -29.42 -0.80 2.54
C HIS A 27 -30.25 -1.91 3.20
N SER A 28 -30.39 -3.06 2.54
CA SER A 28 -31.11 -4.22 3.09
C SER A 28 -30.36 -4.85 4.25
N ALA A 29 -30.98 -4.86 5.44
CA ALA A 29 -30.47 -5.57 6.61
C ALA A 29 -30.23 -7.06 6.32
N LYS A 30 -31.11 -7.69 5.53
CA LYS A 30 -30.98 -9.09 5.11
C LYS A 30 -29.76 -9.31 4.21
N SER A 31 -29.46 -8.37 3.33
CA SER A 31 -28.27 -8.47 2.46
C SER A 31 -26.98 -8.26 3.26
N LYS A 32 -26.98 -7.31 4.21
CA LYS A 32 -25.88 -7.08 5.16
C LYS A 32 -25.59 -8.31 6.02
N ASP A 33 -26.62 -8.89 6.64
CA ASP A 33 -26.48 -10.10 7.48
C ASP A 33 -25.93 -11.28 6.67
N LYS A 34 -26.43 -11.52 5.45
CA LYS A 34 -25.92 -12.59 4.57
C LYS A 34 -24.45 -12.41 4.19
N VAL A 35 -24.03 -11.19 3.86
CA VAL A 35 -22.64 -10.95 3.46
C VAL A 35 -21.69 -11.03 4.67
N VAL A 36 -22.13 -10.60 5.86
CA VAL A 36 -21.37 -10.77 7.12
C VAL A 36 -21.23 -12.24 7.47
N ARG A 37 -22.30 -13.02 7.40
CA ARG A 37 -22.27 -14.46 7.70
C ARG A 37 -21.35 -15.22 6.77
N SER A 38 -21.41 -14.96 5.47
CA SER A 38 -20.54 -15.64 4.49
C SER A 38 -19.09 -15.18 4.61
N ALA A 39 -18.82 -13.90 4.90
CA ALA A 39 -17.48 -13.41 5.21
C ALA A 39 -16.90 -14.05 6.48
N PHE A 40 -17.71 -14.16 7.54
CA PHE A 40 -17.31 -14.83 8.78
C PHE A 40 -17.00 -16.30 8.57
N ALA A 41 -17.77 -17.02 7.76
CA ALA A 41 -17.50 -18.42 7.44
C ALA A 41 -16.12 -18.61 6.76
N ILE A 42 -15.71 -17.68 5.90
CA ILE A 42 -14.35 -17.68 5.31
C ILE A 42 -13.28 -17.48 6.39
N TYR A 43 -13.52 -16.56 7.33
CA TYR A 43 -12.59 -16.33 8.44
C TYR A 43 -12.46 -17.58 9.34
N GLU A 44 -13.58 -18.19 9.74
CA GLU A 44 -13.56 -19.42 10.55
C GLU A 44 -12.87 -20.57 9.84
N ASP A 45 -13.13 -20.73 8.54
CA ASP A 45 -12.45 -21.73 7.72
C ASP A 45 -10.93 -21.51 7.70
N ALA A 46 -10.48 -20.26 7.51
CA ALA A 46 -9.08 -19.91 7.51
C ALA A 46 -8.39 -20.20 8.85
N VAL A 47 -9.02 -19.83 9.97
CA VAL A 47 -8.49 -20.08 11.33
C VAL A 47 -8.52 -21.56 11.68
N THR A 48 -9.54 -22.30 11.24
CA THR A 48 -9.65 -23.75 11.46
C THR A 48 -8.52 -24.50 10.76
N HIS A 49 -8.19 -24.13 9.53
CA HIS A 49 -7.15 -24.79 8.73
C HIS A 49 -5.73 -24.34 9.07
N ASN A 50 -5.54 -23.07 9.46
CA ASN A 50 -4.21 -22.47 9.57
C ASN A 50 -3.86 -21.98 10.99
N GLY A 51 -4.77 -22.13 11.95
CA GLY A 51 -4.63 -21.61 13.30
C GLY A 51 -4.64 -20.08 13.36
N LEU A 52 -4.10 -19.53 14.45
CA LEU A 52 -4.04 -18.09 14.69
C LEU A 52 -2.76 -17.43 14.15
N GLU A 53 -2.05 -18.08 13.23
CA GLU A 53 -0.86 -17.49 12.58
C GLU A 53 -1.29 -16.46 11.51
N PRO A 54 -1.05 -15.14 11.70
CA PRO A 54 -1.58 -14.09 10.84
C PRO A 54 -1.27 -14.28 9.36
N ASN A 55 -0.02 -14.63 9.03
CA ASN A 55 0.40 -14.76 7.64
C ASN A 55 -0.32 -15.90 6.92
N LYS A 56 -0.62 -17.01 7.62
CA LYS A 56 -1.24 -18.19 7.01
C LYS A 56 -2.74 -18.02 6.85
N TYR A 57 -3.45 -17.64 7.91
CA TYR A 57 -4.91 -17.48 7.82
C TYR A 57 -5.30 -16.28 6.93
N ILE A 58 -4.50 -15.19 6.90
CA ILE A 58 -4.74 -14.06 5.98
C ILE A 58 -4.55 -14.49 4.52
N PHE A 59 -3.51 -15.27 4.22
CA PHE A 59 -3.29 -15.78 2.87
C PHE A 59 -4.43 -16.71 2.42
N HIS A 60 -4.91 -17.59 3.31
CA HIS A 60 -6.05 -18.45 3.01
C HIS A 60 -7.34 -17.66 2.74
N MET A 61 -7.63 -16.64 3.55
CA MET A 61 -8.76 -15.73 3.30
C MET A 61 -8.61 -15.02 1.95
N TYR A 62 -7.38 -14.59 1.61
CA TYR A 62 -7.09 -13.91 0.35
C TYR A 62 -7.42 -14.79 -0.86
N GLU A 63 -6.98 -16.05 -0.88
CA GLU A 63 -7.22 -16.98 -1.99
C GLU A 63 -8.72 -17.16 -2.27
N ILE A 64 -9.51 -17.43 -1.22
CA ILE A 64 -10.97 -17.63 -1.35
C ILE A 64 -11.65 -16.35 -1.81
N THR A 65 -11.26 -15.20 -1.23
CA THR A 65 -11.87 -13.89 -1.52
C THR A 65 -11.54 -13.43 -2.93
N ASN A 66 -10.29 -13.58 -3.37
CA ASN A 66 -9.83 -13.20 -4.71
C ASN A 66 -10.61 -13.96 -5.80
N GLN A 67 -10.81 -15.27 -5.62
CA GLN A 67 -11.64 -16.06 -6.53
C GLN A 67 -13.11 -15.57 -6.55
N ALA A 68 -13.66 -15.22 -5.39
CA ALA A 68 -15.07 -14.83 -5.28
C ALA A 68 -15.36 -13.51 -6.02
N ILE A 69 -14.47 -12.53 -5.89
CA ILE A 69 -14.67 -11.19 -6.44
C ILE A 69 -14.23 -11.05 -7.90
N GLN A 70 -13.61 -12.08 -8.47
CA GLN A 70 -13.13 -12.02 -9.85
C GLN A 70 -14.28 -11.67 -10.81
N GLY A 71 -14.05 -10.61 -11.60
CA GLY A 71 -15.02 -10.07 -12.56
C GLY A 71 -16.06 -9.10 -11.98
N ILE A 72 -16.11 -8.90 -10.66
CA ILE A 72 -17.02 -7.93 -10.04
C ILE A 72 -16.45 -6.51 -10.21
N LYS A 73 -17.23 -5.62 -10.82
CA LYS A 73 -16.92 -4.19 -10.94
C LYS A 73 -17.88 -3.39 -10.07
N ILE A 74 -17.34 -2.53 -9.22
CA ILE A 74 -18.15 -1.66 -8.35
C ILE A 74 -18.06 -0.20 -8.81
N LYS A 75 -19.20 0.50 -8.79
CA LYS A 75 -19.25 1.95 -9.04
C LYS A 75 -18.65 2.70 -7.84
N PRO A 76 -18.04 3.89 -8.03
CA PRO A 76 -17.42 4.64 -6.94
C PRO A 76 -18.34 4.93 -5.74
N GLU A 77 -19.61 5.24 -5.99
CA GLU A 77 -20.62 5.48 -4.94
C GLU A 77 -20.87 4.23 -4.09
N LEU A 78 -20.98 3.07 -4.74
CA LEU A 78 -21.17 1.80 -4.07
C LEU A 78 -19.91 1.35 -3.33
N ALA A 79 -18.73 1.66 -3.87
CA ALA A 79 -17.46 1.45 -3.18
C ALA A 79 -17.39 2.25 -1.88
N LYS A 80 -17.86 3.51 -1.88
CA LYS A 80 -17.96 4.31 -0.65
C LYS A 80 -18.93 3.68 0.36
N THR A 81 -20.11 3.26 -0.08
CA THR A 81 -21.09 2.59 0.80
C THR A 81 -20.54 1.29 1.39
N LEU A 82 -19.77 0.53 0.62
CA LEU A 82 -19.08 -0.66 1.10
C LEU A 82 -17.98 -0.34 2.12
N ASP A 83 -17.16 0.68 1.87
CA ASP A 83 -16.11 1.15 2.78
C ASP A 83 -16.71 1.60 4.13
N ASP A 84 -17.77 2.41 4.11
CA ASP A 84 -18.49 2.85 5.31
C ASP A 84 -19.08 1.67 6.10
N PHE A 85 -19.62 0.68 5.41
CA PHE A 85 -20.13 -0.54 6.03
C PHE A 85 -19.02 -1.35 6.68
N ILE A 86 -17.91 -1.61 5.98
CA ILE A 86 -16.74 -2.34 6.51
C ILE A 86 -16.17 -1.64 7.74
N ARG A 87 -16.07 -0.31 7.69
CA ARG A 87 -15.61 0.49 8.82
C ARG A 87 -16.53 0.34 10.02
N THR A 88 -17.85 0.28 9.82
CA THR A 88 -18.80 0.02 10.92
C THR A 88 -18.53 -1.32 11.60
N LEU A 89 -18.23 -2.37 10.83
CA LEU A 89 -17.90 -3.70 11.37
C LEU A 89 -16.60 -3.70 12.18
N SER A 90 -15.62 -2.85 11.81
CA SER A 90 -14.35 -2.73 12.53
C SER A 90 -14.49 -2.24 13.98
N TYR A 91 -15.61 -1.57 14.30
CA TYR A 91 -15.93 -1.06 15.63
C TYR A 91 -16.98 -1.92 16.36
N SER A 92 -17.38 -3.06 15.80
CA SER A 92 -18.39 -3.91 16.41
C SER A 92 -17.81 -4.80 17.50
N ASP A 93 -18.52 -4.86 18.64
CA ASP A 93 -18.23 -5.79 19.73
C ASP A 93 -18.68 -7.23 19.41
N LEU A 94 -19.47 -7.42 18.35
CA LEU A 94 -19.89 -8.75 17.92
C LEU A 94 -18.71 -9.45 17.23
N LYS A 95 -18.28 -10.57 17.82
CA LYS A 95 -17.20 -11.42 17.29
C LYS A 95 -17.37 -11.71 15.78
N GLN A 96 -18.60 -12.05 15.37
CA GLN A 96 -18.90 -12.36 13.98
C GLN A 96 -18.64 -11.17 13.04
N GLU A 97 -19.05 -9.97 13.44
CA GLU A 97 -18.90 -8.76 12.63
C GLU A 97 -17.44 -8.29 12.56
N SER A 98 -16.74 -8.28 13.71
CA SER A 98 -15.32 -7.91 13.78
C SER A 98 -14.41 -8.89 13.03
N GLN A 99 -14.79 -10.17 12.93
CA GLN A 99 -14.05 -11.16 12.15
C GLN A 99 -14.40 -11.09 10.65
N ALA A 100 -15.67 -10.89 10.31
CA ALA A 100 -16.11 -10.63 8.93
C ALA A 100 -15.44 -9.38 8.33
N PHE A 101 -15.13 -8.37 9.15
CA PHE A 101 -14.37 -7.19 8.75
C PHE A 101 -13.07 -7.55 8.03
N HIS A 102 -12.31 -8.56 8.49
CA HIS A 102 -11.03 -8.91 7.86
C HIS A 102 -11.21 -9.37 6.40
N VAL A 103 -12.18 -10.25 6.16
CA VAL A 103 -12.48 -10.77 4.81
C VAL A 103 -13.04 -9.66 3.92
N LEU A 104 -13.97 -8.85 4.43
CA LEU A 104 -14.54 -7.76 3.67
C LEU A 104 -13.54 -6.64 3.38
N ASN A 105 -12.57 -6.40 4.27
CA ASN A 105 -11.49 -5.46 4.04
C ASN A 105 -10.52 -5.97 2.95
N ILE A 106 -10.19 -7.27 2.93
CA ILE A 106 -9.44 -7.88 1.82
C ILE A 106 -10.20 -7.71 0.50
N CYS A 107 -11.50 -8.03 0.51
CA CYS A 107 -12.41 -7.89 -0.62
C CYS A 107 -12.40 -6.44 -1.15
N TYR A 108 -12.57 -5.45 -0.28
CA TYR A 108 -12.52 -4.04 -0.64
C TYR A 108 -11.18 -3.62 -1.23
N ASN A 109 -10.06 -4.03 -0.62
CA ASN A 109 -8.72 -3.68 -1.10
C ASN A 109 -8.43 -4.25 -2.49
N LEU A 110 -8.95 -5.45 -2.78
CA LEU A 110 -8.85 -6.04 -4.11
C LEU A 110 -9.70 -5.31 -5.17
N MET A 111 -10.82 -4.70 -4.77
CA MET A 111 -11.68 -3.92 -5.68
C MET A 111 -11.32 -2.43 -5.77
N SER A 112 -10.63 -1.88 -4.77
CA SER A 112 -10.13 -0.49 -4.73
C SER A 112 -8.59 -0.49 -4.60
N PRO A 113 -7.86 -1.09 -5.56
CA PRO A 113 -6.43 -1.33 -5.43
C PRO A 113 -5.63 -0.02 -5.37
N LYS A 114 -6.08 1.07 -6.01
CA LYS A 114 -5.36 2.35 -6.00
C LYS A 114 -5.47 3.02 -4.63
N LYS A 115 -6.65 3.01 -4.02
CA LYS A 115 -6.82 3.53 -2.66
C LYS A 115 -6.00 2.72 -1.67
N SER A 116 -6.05 1.39 -1.74
CA SER A 116 -5.24 0.52 -0.87
C SER A 116 -3.75 0.79 -1.03
N CYS A 117 -3.28 0.83 -2.28
CA CYS A 117 -1.88 1.12 -2.61
C CYS A 117 -1.44 2.49 -2.06
N LEU A 118 -2.27 3.52 -2.19
CA LEU A 118 -1.98 4.85 -1.65
C LEU A 118 -1.84 4.84 -0.11
N ARG A 119 -2.75 4.16 0.61
CA ARG A 119 -2.65 3.99 2.07
C ARG A 119 -1.35 3.28 2.46
N ASP A 120 -1.02 2.18 1.79
CA ASP A 120 0.18 1.40 2.08
C ASP A 120 1.46 2.18 1.83
N ILE A 121 1.52 2.97 0.75
CA ILE A 121 2.67 3.82 0.42
C ILE A 121 2.87 4.90 1.48
N ILE A 122 1.81 5.62 1.85
CA ILE A 122 1.89 6.68 2.87
C ILE A 122 2.32 6.09 4.21
N LYS A 123 1.72 4.96 4.61
CA LYS A 123 2.10 4.24 5.84
C LYS A 123 3.58 3.84 5.82
N ASN A 124 4.06 3.30 4.71
CA ASN A 124 5.46 2.91 4.54
C ASN A 124 6.42 4.12 4.60
N PHE A 125 6.05 5.26 4.00
CA PHE A 125 6.82 6.48 4.13
C PHE A 125 6.88 6.99 5.57
N LEU A 126 5.76 7.02 6.29
CA LEU A 126 5.72 7.45 7.69
C LEU A 126 6.53 6.53 8.62
N ILE A 127 6.54 5.21 8.35
CA ILE A 127 7.41 4.26 9.06
C ILE A 127 8.88 4.57 8.79
N LEU A 128 9.23 4.86 7.54
CA LEU A 128 10.59 5.17 7.14
C LEU A 128 11.08 6.50 7.70
N GLN A 129 10.24 7.53 7.73
CA GLN A 129 10.55 8.80 8.40
C GLN A 129 10.91 8.60 9.87
N ASP A 130 10.12 7.80 10.60
CA ASP A 130 10.39 7.52 12.03
C ASP A 130 11.72 6.75 12.20
N LYS A 131 12.03 5.81 11.31
CA LYS A 131 13.32 5.10 11.31
C LYS A 131 14.49 6.05 11.04
N LEU A 132 14.40 6.88 10.00
CA LEU A 132 15.46 7.84 9.65
C LEU A 132 15.66 8.91 10.71
N ARG A 133 14.59 9.33 11.41
CA ARG A 133 14.69 10.25 12.56
C ARG A 133 15.49 9.63 13.71
N ARG A 134 15.28 8.35 14.00
CA ARG A 134 16.05 7.63 15.03
C ARG A 134 17.50 7.44 14.60
N GLU A 135 17.73 7.10 13.33
CA GLU A 135 19.07 6.95 12.77
C GLU A 135 19.85 8.26 12.83
N ASP A 136 19.25 9.38 12.42
CA ASP A 136 19.85 10.72 12.49
C ASP A 136 20.25 11.08 13.92
N PHE A 137 19.37 10.84 14.89
CA PHE A 137 19.66 11.05 16.30
C PHE A 137 20.86 10.20 16.78
N ILE A 138 20.88 8.90 16.44
CA ILE A 138 21.96 7.99 16.85
C ILE A 138 23.29 8.40 16.20
N VAL A 139 23.29 8.63 14.89
CA VAL A 139 24.51 8.96 14.12
C VAL A 139 25.05 10.33 14.54
N THR A 140 24.19 11.33 14.67
CA THR A 140 24.57 12.67 15.15
C THR A 140 25.20 12.59 16.54
N ASN A 141 24.56 11.92 17.50
CA ASN A 141 25.09 11.82 18.85
C ASN A 141 26.40 11.04 18.91
N ARG A 142 26.48 9.88 18.24
CA ARG A 142 27.72 9.07 18.25
C ARG A 142 28.89 9.81 17.60
N ASN A 143 28.65 10.54 16.51
CA ASN A 143 29.66 11.40 15.89
C ASN A 143 30.10 12.51 16.85
N PHE A 144 29.15 13.16 17.52
CA PHE A 144 29.43 14.21 18.51
C PHE A 144 30.28 13.71 19.69
N TYR A 145 30.02 12.48 20.17
CA TYR A 145 30.81 11.85 21.24
C TYR A 145 32.12 11.20 20.75
N GLY A 146 32.59 11.50 19.53
CA GLY A 146 33.90 11.09 19.05
C GLY A 146 34.01 9.63 18.60
N SER A 147 32.92 9.04 18.09
CA SER A 147 32.93 7.69 17.51
C SER A 147 34.02 7.53 16.43
N PHE A 148 34.88 6.52 16.56
CA PHE A 148 35.90 6.17 15.56
C PHE A 148 35.32 5.72 14.21
N PHE A 149 34.05 5.28 14.18
CA PHE A 149 33.42 4.68 13.00
C PHE A 149 32.46 5.60 12.27
N LEU A 150 32.21 6.82 12.78
CA LEU A 150 31.22 7.73 12.22
C LEU A 150 31.87 9.11 12.07
N ASN A 151 31.57 9.78 10.96
CA ASN A 151 32.08 11.12 10.68
C ASN A 151 30.95 12.06 10.23
N ASN A 152 31.29 13.32 9.96
CA ASN A 152 30.31 14.33 9.51
C ASN A 152 29.63 13.97 8.19
N LYS A 153 30.29 13.22 7.30
CA LYS A 153 29.69 12.76 6.05
C LYS A 153 28.55 11.78 6.32
N ASP A 154 28.69 10.89 7.31
CA ASP A 154 27.61 9.98 7.72
C ASP A 154 26.37 10.74 8.22
N VAL A 155 26.59 11.79 9.01
CA VAL A 155 25.51 12.67 9.48
C VAL A 155 24.81 13.33 8.29
N SER A 156 25.56 13.95 7.37
CA SER A 156 25.00 14.59 6.18
C SER A 156 24.26 13.61 5.26
N ASN A 157 24.75 12.37 5.12
CA ASN A 157 24.08 11.34 4.32
C ASN A 157 22.71 10.96 4.90
N VAL A 158 22.64 10.70 6.21
CA VAL A 158 21.39 10.34 6.88
C VAL A 158 20.40 11.51 6.81
N ARG A 159 20.86 12.75 7.03
CA ARG A 159 20.03 13.95 6.91
C ARG A 159 19.53 14.18 5.50
N GLY A 160 20.39 14.04 4.49
CA GLY A 160 19.97 14.17 3.11
C GLY A 160 18.92 13.14 2.73
N LYS A 161 19.11 11.89 3.15
CA LYS A 161 18.13 10.82 2.95
C LYS A 161 16.78 11.11 3.61
N LYS A 162 16.82 11.51 4.88
CA LYS A 162 15.65 11.95 5.62
C LYS A 162 14.94 13.08 4.89
N SER A 163 15.68 14.07 4.42
CA SER A 163 15.16 15.23 3.69
C SER A 163 14.40 14.83 2.41
N VAL A 164 14.95 13.89 1.63
CA VAL A 164 14.29 13.40 0.42
C VAL A 164 13.00 12.64 0.74
N ILE A 165 13.00 11.78 1.77
CA ILE A 165 11.79 11.08 2.21
C ILE A 165 10.75 12.04 2.78
N ASP A 166 11.16 13.03 3.56
CA ASP A 166 10.28 14.07 4.08
C ASP A 166 9.61 14.83 2.94
N ASN A 167 10.37 15.19 1.90
CA ASN A 167 9.86 15.86 0.71
C ASN A 167 8.84 14.99 -0.07
N LEU A 168 9.15 13.71 -0.32
CA LEU A 168 8.23 12.78 -1.00
C LEU A 168 6.95 12.58 -0.18
N THR A 169 7.07 12.41 1.13
CA THR A 169 5.94 12.23 2.04
C THR A 169 5.03 13.45 2.05
N MET A 170 5.62 14.64 2.16
CA MET A 170 4.87 15.90 2.12
C MET A 170 4.17 16.10 0.77
N SER A 171 4.85 15.79 -0.35
CA SER A 171 4.26 15.89 -1.69
C SER A 171 2.99 15.05 -1.82
N VAL A 172 3.07 13.75 -1.48
CA VAL A 172 1.90 12.86 -1.60
C VAL A 172 0.78 13.22 -0.62
N CYS A 173 1.11 13.61 0.62
CA CYS A 173 0.10 14.00 1.61
C CYS A 173 -0.61 15.30 1.22
N ASN A 174 0.12 16.28 0.70
CA ASN A 174 -0.46 17.53 0.23
C ASN A 174 -1.44 17.31 -0.92
N GLU A 175 -1.11 16.42 -1.87
CA GLU A 175 -2.02 16.04 -2.93
C GLU A 175 -3.29 15.37 -2.39
N VAL A 176 -3.18 14.50 -1.37
CA VAL A 176 -4.35 13.93 -0.66
C VAL A 176 -5.20 15.03 -0.03
N PHE A 177 -4.60 15.95 0.73
CA PHE A 177 -5.34 17.02 1.41
C PHE A 177 -6.02 17.99 0.42
N LYS A 178 -5.39 18.25 -0.72
CA LYS A 178 -5.90 19.13 -1.78
C LYS A 178 -7.21 18.62 -2.38
N VAL A 179 -7.33 17.30 -2.59
CA VAL A 179 -8.53 16.70 -3.21
C VAL A 179 -9.54 16.20 -2.17
N SER A 180 -9.10 15.95 -0.93
CA SER A 180 -9.96 15.40 0.11
C SER A 180 -11.08 16.37 0.50
N LYS A 181 -12.30 15.83 0.58
CA LYS A 181 -13.50 16.54 1.03
C LYS A 181 -13.78 16.36 2.53
N ALA A 182 -12.89 15.69 3.27
CA ALA A 182 -13.03 15.53 4.70
C ALA A 182 -13.11 16.89 5.40
N SER A 183 -13.95 16.98 6.44
CA SER A 183 -13.94 18.10 7.38
C SER A 183 -12.73 18.00 8.32
N GLY A 184 -12.19 19.14 8.74
CA GLY A 184 -11.04 19.23 9.64
C GLY A 184 -9.77 19.79 8.99
N GLU A 185 -8.66 19.65 9.70
CA GLU A 185 -7.34 20.20 9.35
C GLU A 185 -6.76 19.51 8.10
N LYS A 186 -6.70 20.25 6.99
CA LYS A 186 -6.15 19.79 5.70
C LYS A 186 -4.64 20.03 5.59
N PHE A 187 -3.91 19.73 6.65
CA PHE A 187 -2.46 19.87 6.68
C PHE A 187 -1.81 18.67 7.34
N PHE A 188 -0.52 18.49 7.07
CA PHE A 188 0.26 17.42 7.65
C PHE A 188 0.55 17.73 9.14
N PRO A 189 0.10 16.90 10.08
CA PRO A 189 0.16 17.25 11.48
C PRO A 189 1.53 16.90 12.06
N VAL A 190 2.40 17.90 12.25
CA VAL A 190 3.81 17.69 12.62
C VAL A 190 3.97 17.07 14.02
N SER A 191 3.16 17.52 14.99
CA SER A 191 3.23 17.16 16.41
C SER A 191 2.71 15.75 16.72
N LEU A 192 1.92 15.15 15.83
CA LEU A 192 1.31 13.85 16.06
C LEU A 192 2.33 12.72 15.95
N ASP A 193 2.08 11.65 16.70
CA ASP A 193 2.83 10.41 16.57
C ASP A 193 2.55 9.71 15.22
N ARG A 194 3.33 8.67 14.91
CA ARG A 194 3.19 7.94 13.64
C ARG A 194 1.79 7.31 13.46
N LYS A 195 1.21 6.70 14.50
CA LYS A 195 -0.10 6.04 14.41
C LYS A 195 -1.19 7.07 14.19
N GLN A 196 -1.13 8.19 14.91
CA GLN A 196 -2.04 9.31 14.78
C GLN A 196 -1.94 9.98 13.40
N LYS A 197 -0.73 10.14 12.85
CA LYS A 197 -0.51 10.62 11.47
C LYS A 197 -1.17 9.72 10.43
N ILE A 198 -0.98 8.40 10.56
CA ILE A 198 -1.63 7.41 9.68
C ILE A 198 -3.15 7.56 9.75
N GLN A 199 -3.73 7.54 10.96
CA GLN A 199 -5.19 7.69 11.14
C GLN A 199 -5.73 9.03 10.65
N HIS A 200 -4.96 10.10 10.77
CA HIS A 200 -5.31 11.41 10.23
C HIS A 200 -5.38 11.37 8.71
N ILE A 201 -4.33 10.87 8.05
CA ILE A 201 -4.28 10.84 6.59
C ILE A 201 -5.27 9.82 6.01
N ASP A 202 -5.44 8.65 6.65
CA ASP A 202 -6.42 7.65 6.23
C ASP A 202 -7.84 8.24 6.17
N ARG A 203 -8.24 9.01 7.20
CA ARG A 203 -9.52 9.74 7.20
C ARG A 203 -9.68 10.66 5.99
N HIS A 204 -8.60 11.24 5.48
CA HIS A 204 -8.65 12.04 4.26
C HIS A 204 -8.75 11.17 3.01
N ILE A 205 -7.99 10.08 2.92
CA ILE A 205 -7.99 9.10 1.81
C ILE A 205 -9.37 8.45 1.64
N ASP A 206 -10.12 8.24 2.72
CA ASP A 206 -11.48 7.68 2.68
C ASP A 206 -12.39 8.45 1.70
N TRP A 207 -12.22 9.77 1.61
CA TRP A 207 -13.02 10.65 0.74
C TRP A 207 -12.60 10.66 -0.72
N LEU A 208 -11.48 10.02 -1.07
CA LEU A 208 -10.99 9.97 -2.43
C LEU A 208 -11.68 8.82 -3.19
N SER A 209 -11.99 9.09 -4.45
CA SER A 209 -12.33 8.08 -5.44
C SER A 209 -11.09 7.33 -5.92
N GLU A 210 -11.29 6.16 -6.53
CA GLU A 210 -10.21 5.40 -7.20
C GLU A 210 -9.50 6.21 -8.29
N LYS A 211 -10.23 7.11 -8.97
CA LYS A 211 -9.66 7.99 -10.00
C LYS A 211 -8.71 9.02 -9.38
N GLU A 212 -9.12 9.66 -8.27
CA GLU A 212 -8.28 10.61 -7.53
C GLU A 212 -7.06 9.91 -6.93
N CYS A 213 -7.23 8.72 -6.33
CA CYS A 213 -6.11 7.91 -5.83
C CYS A 213 -5.13 7.58 -6.97
N GLY A 214 -5.65 7.16 -8.13
CA GLY A 214 -4.83 6.89 -9.31
C GLY A 214 -4.04 8.12 -9.80
N HIS A 215 -4.64 9.31 -9.77
CA HIS A 215 -3.96 10.54 -10.15
C HIS A 215 -2.82 10.89 -9.16
N ILE A 216 -3.07 10.77 -7.86
CA ILE A 216 -2.04 11.01 -6.83
C ILE A 216 -0.88 10.02 -6.97
N LEU A 217 -1.18 8.73 -7.16
CA LEU A 217 -0.18 7.69 -7.39
C LEU A 217 0.66 7.96 -8.65
N HIS A 218 0.01 8.42 -9.73
CA HIS A 218 0.70 8.82 -10.95
C HIS A 218 1.62 10.02 -10.71
N ASN A 219 1.16 11.05 -10.00
CA ASN A 219 1.99 12.22 -9.66
C ASN A 219 3.19 11.84 -8.79
N LEU A 220 3.01 10.90 -7.87
CA LEU A 220 4.10 10.34 -7.08
C LEU A 220 5.13 9.62 -7.98
N LEU A 221 4.70 8.82 -8.96
CA LEU A 221 5.60 8.21 -9.94
C LEU A 221 6.38 9.25 -10.74
N GLN A 222 5.71 10.32 -11.20
CA GLN A 222 6.37 11.41 -11.93
C GLN A 222 7.42 12.13 -11.08
N THR A 223 7.28 12.11 -9.76
CA THR A 223 8.26 12.67 -8.82
C THR A 223 9.42 11.71 -8.55
N ILE A 224 9.14 10.40 -8.40
CA ILE A 224 10.15 9.39 -8.06
C ILE A 224 11.01 9.00 -9.27
N ASN A 225 10.41 8.81 -10.44
CA ASN A 225 11.11 8.29 -11.62
C ASN A 225 12.34 9.14 -12.01
N PRO A 226 12.27 10.48 -12.06
CA PRO A 226 13.44 11.30 -12.36
C PRO A 226 14.61 11.11 -11.38
N ILE A 227 14.32 10.86 -10.10
CA ILE A 227 15.33 10.56 -9.08
C ILE A 227 15.97 9.18 -9.35
N LEU A 228 15.16 8.18 -9.67
CA LEU A 228 15.63 6.83 -9.97
C LEU A 228 16.32 6.69 -11.33
N SER A 229 16.13 7.64 -12.25
CA SER A 229 16.78 7.67 -13.57
C SER A 229 18.03 8.55 -13.62
N ALA A 230 18.24 9.42 -12.64
CA ALA A 230 19.43 10.27 -12.60
C ALA A 230 20.73 9.45 -12.44
N GLN A 231 21.87 10.01 -12.85
CA GLN A 231 23.18 9.55 -12.40
C GLN A 231 23.49 10.16 -11.03
N GLY A 232 24.05 9.39 -10.10
CA GLY A 232 24.32 9.86 -8.75
C GLY A 232 25.42 10.92 -8.75
N ASN A 233 25.21 12.01 -8.01
CA ASN A 233 26.26 12.98 -7.69
C ASN A 233 26.32 13.19 -6.16
N SER A 234 27.34 12.62 -5.51
CA SER A 234 27.49 12.71 -4.04
C SER A 234 27.80 14.11 -3.54
N ASP A 235 28.32 14.98 -4.41
CA ASP A 235 28.75 16.33 -4.04
C ASP A 235 27.56 17.29 -3.89
N ASP A 236 26.37 16.86 -4.31
CA ASP A 236 25.10 17.61 -4.19
C ASP A 236 24.18 17.07 -3.08
N ILE A 237 24.71 16.30 -2.12
CA ILE A 237 23.96 15.89 -0.93
C ILE A 237 23.88 17.07 0.04
N ARG A 238 22.66 17.40 0.49
CA ARG A 238 22.39 18.53 1.39
C ARG A 238 21.45 18.09 2.52
N ASP A 239 21.25 18.94 3.53
CA ASP A 239 20.27 18.67 4.59
C ASP A 239 18.82 19.02 4.16
N HIS A 240 18.66 19.68 3.01
CA HIS A 240 17.38 20.16 2.46
C HIS A 240 17.15 19.68 1.03
N ALA A 241 16.14 18.83 0.81
CA ALA A 241 15.87 18.19 -0.48
C ALA A 241 15.37 19.15 -1.57
N GLU A 242 14.80 20.29 -1.20
CA GLU A 242 14.40 21.34 -2.14
C GLU A 242 15.60 21.99 -2.86
N TYR A 243 16.79 21.93 -2.25
CA TYR A 243 18.03 22.43 -2.83
C TYR A 243 18.89 21.34 -3.48
N MET A 244 18.39 20.10 -3.57
CA MET A 244 19.08 19.01 -4.24
C MET A 244 18.56 18.81 -5.66
N THR A 245 19.46 18.60 -6.61
CA THR A 245 19.13 18.06 -7.93
C THR A 245 18.64 16.61 -7.81
N ASN A 246 18.02 16.08 -8.88
CA ASN A 246 17.66 14.65 -8.90
C ASN A 246 18.88 13.72 -8.71
N SER A 247 20.06 14.15 -9.16
CA SER A 247 21.34 13.45 -8.95
C SER A 247 21.79 13.47 -7.48
N GLY A 248 21.66 14.61 -6.80
CA GLY A 248 21.93 14.73 -5.36
C GLY A 248 20.94 13.91 -4.53
N LYS A 249 19.64 13.99 -4.86
CA LYS A 249 18.59 13.16 -4.25
C LYS A 249 18.89 11.68 -4.44
N ARG A 250 19.25 11.25 -5.65
CA ARG A 250 19.63 9.85 -5.90
C ARG A 250 20.78 9.42 -5.02
N SER A 251 21.86 10.20 -4.94
CA SER A 251 23.01 9.86 -4.11
C SER A 251 22.66 9.79 -2.64
N ALA A 252 21.86 10.75 -2.13
CA ALA A 252 21.37 10.70 -0.75
C ALA A 252 20.57 9.42 -0.44
N LEU A 253 19.85 8.88 -1.43
CA LEU A 253 19.10 7.64 -1.30
C LEU A 253 19.96 6.38 -1.45
N MET A 254 21.03 6.45 -2.25
CA MET A 254 21.98 5.35 -2.49
C MET A 254 22.93 5.14 -1.32
N ILE A 255 23.37 6.21 -0.67
CA ILE A 255 24.39 6.13 0.37
C ILE A 255 23.75 5.68 1.69
N HIS A 256 24.26 4.61 2.28
CA HIS A 256 24.02 4.26 3.68
C HIS A 256 25.34 3.94 4.36
N SER A 257 25.44 4.33 5.63
CA SER A 257 26.57 3.96 6.49
C SER A 257 26.55 2.47 6.92
N PHE A 258 25.49 1.70 6.61
CA PHE A 258 25.32 0.32 7.11
C PHE A 258 24.70 -0.73 6.14
N ASN A 259 23.95 -0.37 5.08
CA ASN A 259 23.42 -1.33 4.08
C ASN A 259 22.91 -0.66 2.78
N ASP A 260 23.69 -0.71 1.70
CA ASP A 260 23.45 0.01 0.44
C ASP A 260 22.26 -0.50 -0.40
N LYS A 261 21.83 -1.76 -0.21
CA LYS A 261 20.84 -2.38 -1.12
C LYS A 261 19.38 -2.21 -0.68
N TRP A 262 19.13 -2.00 0.60
CA TRP A 262 17.77 -2.06 1.15
C TRP A 262 16.87 -0.91 0.67
N PHE A 263 17.41 0.30 0.59
CA PHE A 263 16.61 1.49 0.35
C PHE A 263 16.22 1.66 -1.12
N PHE A 264 17.14 1.37 -2.05
CA PHE A 264 16.81 1.34 -3.48
C PHE A 264 15.78 0.24 -3.76
N THR A 265 15.90 -0.89 -3.06
CA THR A 265 14.90 -1.95 -3.10
C THR A 265 13.54 -1.48 -2.58
N PHE A 266 13.49 -0.64 -1.55
CA PHE A 266 12.25 -0.07 -1.02
C PHE A 266 11.55 0.85 -2.05
N LEU A 267 12.25 1.83 -2.61
CA LEU A 267 11.66 2.72 -3.62
C LEU A 267 11.31 1.98 -4.92
N ALA A 268 12.15 1.04 -5.35
CA ALA A 268 11.85 0.20 -6.51
C ALA A 268 10.61 -0.66 -6.29
N LYS A 269 10.42 -1.21 -5.07
CA LYS A 269 9.18 -1.92 -4.69
C LYS A 269 7.97 -1.00 -4.74
N ILE A 270 8.06 0.21 -4.18
CA ILE A 270 6.97 1.21 -4.29
C ILE A 270 6.65 1.48 -5.76
N VAL A 271 7.64 1.80 -6.60
CA VAL A 271 7.43 2.08 -8.02
C VAL A 271 6.80 0.90 -8.74
N LYS A 272 7.28 -0.32 -8.48
CA LYS A 272 6.70 -1.55 -9.04
C LYS A 272 5.23 -1.68 -8.66
N THR A 273 4.91 -1.59 -7.37
CA THR A 273 3.53 -1.72 -6.88
C THR A 273 2.62 -0.64 -7.45
N ILE A 274 3.08 0.61 -7.56
CA ILE A 274 2.27 1.68 -8.18
C ILE A 274 2.02 1.37 -9.66
N LYS A 275 3.05 0.96 -10.41
CA LYS A 275 2.92 0.63 -11.84
C LYS A 275 1.92 -0.50 -12.06
N GLU A 276 2.02 -1.59 -11.29
CA GLU A 276 1.09 -2.72 -11.32
C GLU A 276 -0.36 -2.26 -11.07
N VAL A 277 -0.58 -1.46 -10.03
CA VAL A 277 -1.92 -0.97 -9.63
C VAL A 277 -2.50 0.05 -10.62
N LEU A 278 -1.65 0.82 -11.30
CA LEU A 278 -2.06 1.73 -12.37
C LEU A 278 -2.25 1.03 -13.73
N GLY A 279 -1.90 -0.25 -13.84
CA GLY A 279 -1.88 -0.96 -15.13
C GLY A 279 -0.82 -0.43 -16.10
N ILE A 280 0.23 0.20 -15.56
CA ILE A 280 1.39 0.66 -16.33
C ILE A 280 2.36 -0.52 -16.39
N LYS A 281 2.72 -0.93 -17.60
CA LYS A 281 3.71 -1.99 -17.80
C LYS A 281 4.99 -1.70 -17.04
N THR A 282 5.44 -2.68 -16.29
CA THR A 282 6.72 -2.66 -15.59
C THR A 282 7.86 -2.84 -16.57
N SER A 283 9.08 -2.46 -16.19
CA SER A 283 10.26 -2.62 -17.06
C SER A 283 10.52 -4.10 -17.39
N ALA A 284 10.13 -5.04 -16.53
CA ALA A 284 10.23 -6.47 -16.78
C ALA A 284 9.21 -6.95 -17.82
N GLU A 285 7.99 -6.42 -17.81
CA GLU A 285 6.97 -6.72 -18.81
C GLU A 285 7.32 -6.11 -20.17
N HIS A 286 7.88 -4.90 -20.20
CA HIS A 286 8.44 -4.32 -21.42
C HIS A 286 9.60 -5.14 -21.99
N LEU A 287 10.48 -5.67 -21.13
CA LEU A 287 11.56 -6.54 -21.57
C LEU A 287 11.04 -7.87 -22.12
N LEU A 288 10.07 -8.50 -21.45
CA LEU A 288 9.42 -9.71 -21.93
C LEU A 288 8.71 -9.48 -23.27
N GLU A 289 7.96 -8.39 -23.42
CA GLU A 289 7.34 -8.04 -24.69
C GLU A 289 8.36 -7.77 -25.79
N SER A 290 9.45 -7.04 -25.49
CA SER A 290 10.51 -6.82 -26.47
C SER A 290 11.22 -8.12 -26.88
N SER A 291 11.39 -9.07 -25.95
CA SER A 291 11.96 -10.38 -26.23
C SER A 291 10.99 -11.30 -26.98
N VAL A 292 9.68 -11.21 -26.72
CA VAL A 292 8.65 -11.92 -27.49
C VAL A 292 8.56 -11.35 -28.90
N ASP A 293 8.52 -10.02 -29.05
CA ASP A 293 8.51 -9.34 -30.35
C ASP A 293 9.80 -9.63 -31.15
N GLU A 294 10.95 -9.72 -30.48
CA GLU A 294 12.21 -10.16 -31.12
C GLU A 294 12.18 -11.65 -31.49
N ALA A 295 11.66 -12.53 -30.63
CA ALA A 295 11.52 -13.96 -30.93
C ALA A 295 10.54 -14.22 -32.09
N GLU A 296 9.45 -13.46 -32.17
CA GLU A 296 8.49 -13.49 -33.27
C GLU A 296 9.13 -12.98 -34.58
N LYS A 297 9.95 -11.91 -34.53
CA LYS A 297 10.70 -11.42 -35.70
C LYS A 297 11.77 -12.40 -36.19
N VAL A 298 12.36 -13.20 -35.30
CA VAL A 298 13.37 -14.21 -35.63
C VAL A 298 12.73 -15.56 -36.01
N GLY A 299 11.40 -15.66 -36.00
CA GLY A 299 10.67 -16.86 -36.43
C GLY A 299 10.74 -18.02 -35.44
N VAL A 300 11.10 -17.76 -34.17
CA VAL A 300 11.10 -18.78 -33.12
C VAL A 300 9.75 -18.74 -32.43
N THR A 301 8.84 -19.60 -32.89
CA THR A 301 7.59 -19.86 -32.15
C THR A 301 7.94 -20.60 -30.86
N LEU A 302 7.89 -19.92 -29.72
CA LEU A 302 7.97 -20.57 -28.42
C LEU A 302 6.73 -21.44 -28.25
N LYS A 303 6.93 -22.76 -28.19
CA LYS A 303 5.90 -23.75 -27.80
C LYS A 303 5.74 -23.79 -26.29
#